data_AF-A0A437NF11-F1
#
_entry.id   AF-A0A437NF11-F1
#
_cell.length_a   1.000
_cell.length_b   1.000
_cell.length_c   1.000
_cell.angle_alpha   90.00
_cell.angle_beta   90.00
_cell.angle_gamma   90.00
#
_symmetry.space_group_name_H-M   'P 1'
#
loop_
_entity.id
_entity.type
_entity.pdbx_description
1 polymer ?
#
loop_
_entity_poly.entity_id
_entity_poly.type
_entity_poly.pdbx_seq_one_letter_code
_entity_poly.pdbx_strand_id
1 'polypeptide(L)' 'MNFSRSFNNWRKYRQTVTELGRMTNRELHDLGIDRSDIHRVAREASAR' A
#
# COMPACT_ATOMS: atom_id res chain seq x y z
N MET A 1 -23.42 5.04 -1.12
CA MET A 1 -21.95 4.88 -1.19
C MET A 1 -21.42 5.49 -2.48
N ASN A 2 -20.34 6.29 -2.43
CA ASN A 2 -19.73 6.89 -3.62
C ASN A 2 -18.81 5.88 -4.32
N PHE A 3 -19.33 5.16 -5.32
CA PHE A 3 -18.60 4.15 -6.10
C PHE A 3 -17.23 4.64 -6.61
N SER A 4 -17.16 5.89 -7.08
CA SER A 4 -15.92 6.50 -7.57
C SER A 4 -14.84 6.64 -6.49
N ARG A 5 -15.21 6.85 -5.22
CA ARG A 5 -14.25 6.89 -4.10
C ARG A 5 -13.75 5.47 -3.77
N SER A 6 -14.65 4.49 -3.73
CA SER A 6 -14.27 3.10 -3.49
C SER A 6 -13.32 2.55 -4.56
N PHE A 7 -13.56 2.89 -5.83
CA PHE A 7 -12.68 2.50 -6.94
C PHE A 7 -11.30 3.15 -6.85
N ASN A 8 -11.24 4.46 -6.57
CA ASN A 8 -9.96 5.16 -6.39
C ASN A 8 -9.15 4.61 -5.21
N ASN A 9 -9.80 4.32 -4.08
CA ASN A 9 -9.12 3.73 -2.92
C ASN A 9 -8.59 2.32 -3.23
N TRP A 10 -9.36 1.50 -3.94
CA TRP A 10 -8.90 0.18 -4.41
C TRP A 10 -7.69 0.30 -5.34
N ARG A 11 -7.71 1.26 -6.28
CA ARG A 11 -6.58 1.50 -7.19
C ARG A 11 -5.32 1.91 -6.42
N LYS A 12 -5.43 2.86 -5.49
CA LYS A 12 -4.31 3.31 -4.63
C LYS A 12 -3.73 2.16 -3.80
N TYR A 13 -4.60 1.36 -3.17
CA TYR A 13 -4.20 0.18 -2.41
C TYR A 13 -3.37 -0.77 -3.26
N ARG A 14 -3.88 -1.15 -4.45
CA ARG A 14 -3.18 -2.09 -5.34
C ARG A 14 -1.85 -1.54 -5.82
N GLN A 15 -1.80 -0.26 -6.17
CA GLN A 15 -0.56 0.41 -6.55
C GLN A 15 0.48 0.31 -5.42
N THR A 16 0.09 0.65 -4.20
CA THR A 16 0.98 0.62 -3.03
C THR A 16 1.51 -0.79 -2.76
N VAL A 17 0.65 -1.81 -2.80
CA VAL A 17 1.07 -3.22 -2.62
C VAL A 17 2.05 -3.65 -3.72
N THR A 18 1.80 -3.28 -4.98
CA THR A 18 2.70 -3.62 -6.09
C THR A 18 4.05 -2.91 -5.99
N GLU A 19 4.06 -1.62 -5.63
CA GLU A 19 5.29 -0.85 -5.48
C GLU A 19 6.13 -1.38 -4.32
N LEU A 20 5.57 -1.48 -3.11
CA LEU A 20 6.27 -2.01 -1.95
C LEU A 20 6.66 -3.49 -2.11
N GLY A 21 5.82 -4.30 -2.76
CA GLY A 21 6.10 -5.72 -2.99
C GLY A 21 7.30 -5.98 -3.92
N ARG A 22 7.62 -5.02 -4.80
CA ARG A 22 8.79 -5.05 -5.68
C ARG A 22 10.08 -4.61 -4.99
N MET A 23 9.99 -3.90 -3.87
CA MET A 23 11.14 -3.45 -3.09
C MET A 23 11.78 -4.63 -2.35
N THR A 24 13.10 -4.63 -2.23
CA THR A 24 13.84 -5.61 -1.42
C THR A 24 13.56 -5.41 0.07
N ASN A 25 13.85 -6.42 0.89
CA ASN A 25 13.70 -6.31 2.35
C ASN A 25 14.51 -5.15 2.92
N ARG A 26 15.71 -4.87 2.37
CA ARG A 26 16.54 -3.74 2.81
C ARG A 26 15.87 -2.40 2.51
N GLU A 27 15.41 -2.20 1.29
CA GLU A 27 14.72 -0.95 0.91
C GLU A 27 13.45 -0.74 1.73
N LEU A 28 12.71 -1.81 2.04
CA LEU A 28 11.56 -1.75 2.95
C LEU A 28 11.99 -1.37 4.37
N HIS A 29 13.05 -1.98 4.90
CA HIS A 29 13.60 -1.63 6.21
C HIS A 29 14.13 -0.19 6.28
N ASP A 30 14.72 0.33 5.20
CA ASP A 30 15.18 1.72 5.13
C ASP A 30 14.00 2.71 5.21
N LEU A 31 12.80 2.28 4.77
CA LEU A 31 11.53 3.00 4.96
C LEU A 31 10.87 2.74 6.34
N GLY A 32 11.45 1.88 7.16
CA GLY A 32 10.86 1.45 8.43
C GLY A 32 9.63 0.54 8.25
N ILE A 33 9.52 -0.15 7.12
CA ILE A 33 8.40 -1.04 6.78
C ILE A 33 8.90 -2.49 6.78
N ASP A 34 8.21 -3.39 7.47
CA ASP A 34 8.42 -4.82 7.29
C ASP A 34 7.60 -5.34 6.08
N ARG A 35 8.08 -6.39 5.42
CA ARG A 35 7.38 -6.99 4.28
C ARG A 35 5.99 -7.51 4.65
N SER A 36 5.78 -7.95 5.90
CA SER A 36 4.47 -8.32 6.42
C SER A 36 3.52 -7.12 6.60
N ASP A 37 4.04 -5.92 6.80
CA ASP A 37 3.28 -4.70 7.01
C ASP A 37 2.75 -4.06 5.71
N ILE A 38 3.23 -4.48 4.54
CA ILE A 38 2.85 -3.90 3.24
C ILE A 38 1.34 -3.77 3.07
N HIS A 39 0.58 -4.80 3.44
CA HIS A 39 -0.89 -4.79 3.33
C HIS A 39 -1.54 -3.79 4.29
N ARG A 40 -0.98 -3.64 5.50
CA ARG A 40 -1.45 -2.67 6.50
C ARG A 40 -1.19 -1.24 6.04
N VAL A 41 0.04 -0.95 5.62
CA VAL A 41 0.46 0.36 5.10
C VAL A 41 -0.35 0.75 3.87
N ALA A 42 -0.55 -0.18 2.92
CA ALA A 42 -1.36 0.07 1.73
C ALA A 42 -2.82 0.40 2.06
N ARG A 43 -3.39 -0.24 3.10
CA ARG A 43 -4.76 0.04 3.55
C ARG A 43 -4.85 1.43 4.18
N GLU A 44 -3.90 1.78 5.05
CA GLU A 44 -3.81 3.12 5.67
C GLU A 44 -3.64 4.22 4.61
N ALA A 45 -2.77 4.02 3.62
CA ALA A 45 -2.54 4.95 2.51
C ALA A 45 -3.78 5.14 1.62
N SER A 46 -4.60 4.10 1.46
CA SER A 46 -5.85 4.18 0.68
C SER A 46 -7.02 4.82 1.44
N ALA A 47 -6.93 4.90 2.77
CA ALA A 47 -7.98 5.44 3.63
C ALA A 47 -7.82 6.95 3.90
N ARG A 48 -6.60 7.49 3.74
CA ARG A 48 -6.29 8.93 3.74
C ARG A 48 -6.63 9.59 2.40
#